data_AF-A0A2G5CU85-F1
#
_entry.id   AF-A0A2G5CU85-F1
#
_cell.length_a   1.000
_cell.length_b   1.000
_cell.length_c   1.000
_cell.angle_alpha   90.00
_cell.angle_beta   90.00
_cell.angle_gamma   90.00
#
_symmetry.space_group_name_H-M   'P 1'
#
loop_
_entity.id
_entity.type
_entity.pdbx_description
1 polymer ?
#
loop_
_entity_poly.entity_id
_entity_poly.type
_entity_poly.pdbx_seq_one_letter_code
_entity_poly.pdbx_strand_id
1 'polypeptide(L)'
;MHREPDHVKNFILGFVKRVGFVNDQNMLSIEGRFGPQNFELILRTYINEYVRCNECDGFDTILPMENGSFTLRCQQCGSERSVADCCNI
;
A
#
# COMPACT_ATOMS: atom_id res chain seq x y z
N MET A 1 7.72 -6.92 0.25
CA MET A 1 6.34 -6.50 0.63
C MET A 1 5.26 -7.40 0.04
N HIS A 2 5.49 -8.15 -1.05
CA HIS A 2 4.45 -8.95 -1.73
C HIS A 2 3.22 -8.11 -2.14
N ARG A 3 3.44 -6.91 -2.69
CA ARG A 3 2.37 -6.02 -3.15
C ARG A 3 2.52 -5.75 -4.62
N GLU A 4 1.38 -5.74 -5.31
CA GLU A 4 1.32 -5.32 -6.70
C GLU A 4 1.77 -3.85 -6.82
N PRO A 5 2.68 -3.52 -7.76
CA PRO A 5 3.14 -2.15 -7.95
C PRO A 5 2.00 -1.14 -8.14
N ASP A 6 0.94 -1.55 -8.84
CA ASP A 6 -0.24 -0.70 -9.06
C ASP A 6 -1.01 -0.38 -7.78
N HIS A 7 -1.09 -1.31 -6.83
CA HIS A 7 -1.71 -1.04 -5.53
C HIS A 7 -0.92 0.01 -4.75
N VAL A 8 0.42 -0.09 -4.74
CA VAL A 8 1.29 0.90 -4.07
C VAL A 8 1.17 2.26 -4.75
N LYS A 9 1.21 2.28 -6.09
CA LYS A 9 1.06 3.48 -6.91
C LYS A 9 -0.25 4.20 -6.62
N ASN A 10 -1.38 3.49 -6.70
CA ASN A 10 -2.71 4.06 -6.51
C ASN A 10 -2.88 4.62 -5.10
N PHE A 11 -2.38 3.91 -4.08
CA PHE A 11 -2.38 4.42 -2.70
C PHE A 11 -1.60 5.73 -2.57
N ILE A 12 -0.36 5.79 -3.10
CA ILE A 12 0.46 7.01 -3.03
C ILE A 12 -0.25 8.17 -3.72
N LEU A 13 -0.73 7.96 -4.96
CA LEU A 13 -1.39 8.99 -5.76
C LEU A 13 -2.69 9.50 -5.11
N GLY A 14 -3.48 8.59 -4.53
CA GLY A 14 -4.67 8.93 -3.75
C GLY A 14 -4.33 9.77 -2.52
N PHE A 15 -3.32 9.36 -1.75
CA PHE A 15 -2.88 10.09 -0.56
C PHE A 15 -2.40 11.51 -0.88
N VAL A 16 -1.58 11.68 -1.94
CA VAL A 16 -1.09 13.01 -2.33
C VAL A 16 -2.12 13.83 -3.11
N LYS A 17 -3.23 13.22 -3.54
CA LYS A 17 -4.27 13.81 -4.41
C LYS A 17 -3.68 14.43 -5.67
N ARG A 18 -2.86 13.63 -6.36
CA ARG A 18 -2.17 14.01 -7.61
C ARG A 18 -2.25 12.88 -8.62
N VAL A 19 -2.10 13.25 -9.88
CA VAL A 19 -1.82 12.30 -10.96
C VAL A 19 -0.32 12.04 -11.03
N GLY A 20 0.04 10.85 -11.50
CA GLY A 20 1.42 10.45 -11.73
C GLY A 20 1.50 9.24 -12.64
N PHE A 21 2.70 8.95 -13.12
CA PHE A 21 2.94 7.86 -14.06
C PHE A 21 4.18 7.09 -13.66
N VAL A 22 4.20 5.81 -14.04
CA VAL A 22 5.40 4.97 -13.91
C VAL A 22 6.17 5.10 -15.21
N ASN A 23 7.46 5.47 -15.12
CA ASN A 23 8.33 5.56 -16.30
C ASN A 23 8.87 4.17 -16.71
N ASP A 24 9.61 4.11 -17.81
CA ASP A 24 10.20 2.87 -18.34
C ASP A 24 11.22 2.21 -17.38
N GLN A 25 11.66 2.93 -16.33
CA GLN A 25 12.55 2.44 -15.29
C GLN A 25 11.79 1.91 -14.05
N ASN A 26 10.47 1.76 -14.13
CA ASN A 26 9.61 1.40 -13.01
C ASN A 26 9.65 2.38 -11.83
N MET A 27 9.89 3.67 -12.10
CA MET A 27 9.84 4.73 -11.10
C MET A 27 8.55 5.54 -11.21
N LEU A 28 7.90 5.78 -10.07
CA LEU A 28 6.73 6.65 -9.98
C LEU A 28 7.15 8.12 -10.01
N SER A 29 6.76 8.81 -11.09
CA SER A 29 6.91 10.25 -11.26
C SER A 29 5.62 10.97 -10.87
N ILE A 30 5.72 11.92 -9.94
CA ILE A 30 4.59 12.71 -9.42
C ILE A 30 4.93 14.18 -9.54
N GLU A 31 4.06 14.96 -10.18
CA GLU A 31 4.24 16.40 -10.28
C GLU A 31 3.90 17.09 -8.96
N GLY A 32 4.85 17.86 -8.42
CA GLY A 32 4.63 18.67 -7.23
C GLY A 32 5.89 18.98 -6.44
N ARG A 33 5.70 19.68 -5.32
CA ARG A 33 6.74 19.91 -4.31
C ARG A 33 6.40 19.09 -3.08
N PHE A 34 7.28 18.16 -2.74
CA PHE A 34 7.09 17.25 -1.61
C PHE A 34 8.31 17.32 -0.70
N GLY A 35 8.08 17.51 0.60
CA GLY A 35 9.13 17.34 1.60
C GLY A 35 9.33 15.85 1.90
N PRO A 36 10.53 15.42 2.34
CA PRO A 36 10.79 14.04 2.71
C PRO A 36 9.80 13.47 3.76
N GLN A 37 9.38 14.31 4.71
CA GLN A 37 8.42 13.95 5.77
C GLN A 37 7.06 13.51 5.22
N ASN A 38 6.64 14.04 4.06
CA ASN A 38 5.37 13.66 3.44
C ASN A 38 5.42 12.20 2.98
N PHE A 39 6.52 11.78 2.37
CA PHE A 39 6.69 10.41 1.88
C PHE A 39 6.89 9.41 3.01
N GLU A 40 7.59 9.79 4.07
CA GLU A 40 7.70 8.94 5.28
C GLU A 40 6.31 8.63 5.85
N LEU A 41 5.45 9.64 6.00
CA LEU A 41 4.08 9.46 6.49
C LEU A 41 3.25 8.55 5.57
N ILE A 42 3.35 8.74 4.26
CA ILE A 42 2.65 7.91 3.25
C ILE A 42 3.06 6.45 3.38
N LEU A 43 4.37 6.17 3.38
CA LEU A 43 4.90 4.82 3.44
C LEU A 43 4.58 4.15 4.78
N ARG A 44 4.69 4.88 5.89
CA ARG A 44 4.34 4.35 7.21
C ARG A 44 2.87 3.99 7.30
N THR A 45 1.99 4.83 6.75
CA THR A 45 0.56 4.54 6.67
C THR A 45 0.31 3.30 5.81
N TYR A 46 0.93 3.22 4.63
CA TYR A 46 0.78 2.06 3.75
C TYR A 46 1.22 0.75 4.42
N ILE A 47 2.37 0.78 5.10
CA ILE A 47 2.90 -0.39 5.80
C ILE A 47 1.95 -0.82 6.92
N ASN A 48 1.48 0.10 7.75
CA ASN A 48 0.57 -0.24 8.84
C ASN A 48 -0.77 -0.78 8.34
N GLU A 49 -1.34 -0.18 7.29
CA GLU A 49 -2.66 -0.56 6.79
C GLU A 49 -2.63 -1.83 5.93
N TYR A 50 -1.61 -1.99 5.10
CA TYR A 50 -1.59 -2.99 4.04
C TYR A 50 -0.44 -3.97 4.09
N VAL A 51 0.49 -3.90 5.06
CA VAL A 51 1.66 -4.81 5.12
C VAL A 51 1.82 -5.47 6.49
N ARG A 52 1.74 -4.71 7.57
CA ARG A 52 1.96 -5.19 8.93
C ARG A 52 0.81 -6.08 9.38
N CYS A 53 1.17 -7.23 9.94
CA CYS A 53 0.26 -8.08 10.69
C CYS A 53 -0.03 -7.46 12.06
N ASN A 54 -1.30 -7.38 12.46
CA ASN A 54 -1.67 -6.75 13.74
C ASN A 54 -1.49 -7.69 14.94
N GLU A 55 -1.35 -8.99 14.68
CA GLU A 55 -1.25 -10.03 15.71
C GLU A 55 0.19 -10.35 16.09
N CYS A 56 1.11 -10.35 15.11
CA CYS A 56 2.51 -10.74 15.34
C CYS A 56 3.54 -9.67 14.93
N ASP A 57 3.10 -8.51 14.44
CA ASP A 57 3.96 -7.44 13.92
C ASP A 57 4.87 -7.82 12.74
N GLY A 58 4.68 -9.02 12.18
CA GLY A 58 5.39 -9.50 11.00
C GLY A 58 4.99 -8.75 9.73
N PHE A 59 5.91 -8.71 8.76
CA PHE A 59 5.72 -8.08 7.44
C PHE A 59 5.58 -9.09 6.30
N ASP A 60 5.66 -10.39 6.62
CA ASP A 60 5.42 -11.46 5.65
C ASP A 60 3.91 -11.72 5.52
N THR A 61 3.27 -10.93 4.68
CA THR A 61 1.84 -10.95 4.44
C THR A 61 1.55 -10.86 2.94
N ILE A 62 0.44 -11.43 2.50
CA ILE A 62 -0.10 -11.29 1.14
C ILE A 62 -1.42 -10.51 1.18
N LEU A 63 -1.78 -9.90 0.04
CA LEU A 63 -2.98 -9.07 -0.07
C LEU A 63 -3.82 -9.46 -1.31
N PRO A 64 -4.44 -10.66 -1.32
CA PRO A 64 -5.35 -11.06 -2.39
C PRO A 64 -6.62 -10.19 -2.44
N MET A 65 -7.15 -9.99 -3.65
CA MET A 65 -8.48 -9.44 -3.89
C MET A 65 -9.45 -10.59 -4.11
N GLU A 66 -10.34 -10.82 -3.15
CA GLU A 66 -11.33 -11.90 -3.16
C GLU A 66 -12.73 -11.29 -3.03
N ASN A 67 -13.65 -11.61 -3.97
CA ASN A 67 -15.02 -11.08 -3.99
C ASN A 67 -15.13 -9.54 -3.99
N GLY A 68 -14.16 -8.86 -4.59
CA GLY A 68 -14.11 -7.40 -4.64
C GLY A 68 -13.66 -6.72 -3.34
N SER A 69 -13.19 -7.49 -2.35
CA SER A 69 -12.56 -6.98 -1.13
C SER A 69 -11.11 -7.43 -1.06
N PHE A 70 -10.26 -6.58 -0.50
CA PHE A 70 -8.90 -6.97 -0.15
C PHE A 70 -8.88 -7.64 1.22
N THR A 71 -8.13 -8.74 1.34
CA THR A 71 -7.90 -9.45 2.60
C THR A 71 -6.39 -9.54 2.83
N LEU A 72 -5.91 -9.01 3.95
CA LEU A 72 -4.52 -9.14 4.37
C LEU A 72 -4.36 -10.48 5.10
N ARG A 73 -3.51 -11.38 4.58
CA ARG A 73 -3.21 -12.70 5.18
C ARG A 73 -1.76 -12.78 5.59
N CYS A 74 -1.49 -13.05 6.86
CA CYS A 74 -0.13 -13.25 7.38
C CYS A 74 0.37 -14.67 7.07
N GLN A 75 1.56 -14.77 6.45
CA GLN A 75 2.21 -16.04 6.15
C GLN A 75 2.96 -16.63 7.37
N GLN A 76 3.19 -15.82 8.41
CA GLN A 76 3.93 -16.23 9.60
C GLN A 76 3.02 -16.79 10.72
N CYS A 77 1.91 -16.13 11.02
CA CYS A 77 0.98 -16.56 12.09
C CYS A 77 -0.40 -17.02 11.60
N GLY A 78 -0.71 -16.83 10.31
CA GLY A 78 -1.98 -17.25 9.72
C GLY A 78 -3.17 -16.33 10.00
N SER A 79 -2.98 -15.17 10.63
CA SER A 79 -4.07 -14.21 10.84
C SER A 79 -4.55 -13.62 9.51
N GLU A 80 -5.83 -13.27 9.47
CA GLU A 80 -6.48 -12.63 8.32
C GLU A 80 -7.32 -11.45 8.78
N ARG A 81 -7.29 -10.36 8.00
CA ARG A 81 -8.21 -9.23 8.18
C ARG A 81 -8.61 -8.62 6.85
N SER A 82 -9.88 -8.26 6.71
CA SER A 82 -10.34 -7.44 5.59
C SER A 82 -9.75 -6.04 5.71
N VAL A 83 -9.35 -5.45 4.58
CA VAL A 83 -8.86 -4.07 4.53
C VAL A 83 -9.68 -3.26 3.54
N ALA A 84 -9.81 -1.95 3.81
CA ALA A 84 -10.52 -1.05 2.90
C ALA A 84 -9.75 -0.89 1.59
N ASP A 85 -10.48 -0.79 0.48
CA ASP A 85 -9.88 -0.48 -0.81
C ASP A 85 -9.29 0.93 -0.79
N CYS A 86 -8.00 1.04 -1.14
CA CYS A 86 -7.26 2.29 -1.19
C CYS A 86 -7.83 3.31 -2.18
N CYS A 87 -8.58 2.86 -3.19
CA CYS A 87 -9.12 3.72 -4.25
C CYS A 87 -10.42 4.46 -3.88
N ASN A 88 -10.96 4.24 -2.67
CA ASN A 88 -12.19 4.90 -2.20
C ASN A 88 -11.98 5.87 -1.02
N ILE A 89 -10.73 6.32 -0.79
CA ILE A 89 -10.37 7.30 0.26
C ILE A 89 -10.07 8.67 -0.37
#